data_AF-A0A528BDY7-F1
#
_entry.id   AF-A0A528BDY7-F1
#
_cell.length_a   1.000
_cell.length_b   1.000
_cell.length_c   1.000
_cell.angle_alpha   90.00
_cell.angle_beta   90.00
_cell.angle_gamma   90.00
#
_symmetry.space_group_name_H-M   'P 1'
#
loop_
_entity.id
_entity.type
_entity.pdbx_description
1 polymer ?
#
loop_
_entity_poly.entity_id
_entity_poly.type
_entity_poly.pdbx_seq_one_letter_code
_entity_poly.pdbx_strand_id
1 'polypeptide(L)'
;MALLPDFAAATFGNSTNIDNTFFPLPGGTINSYGAALIDPETGEEETERNDHFATFETKIIEGVETIVVRDTAYADGVLVEDTLDWYAQADDGNVWYLGEIATNYNYNDEGEFIGTDFGGSWEAGVDGAAPGWIMRAAPMPGDSYFQEFYAGVAEDEGEVIATGLTVETDFGSFDGVVKILDTSG
;
A
#
# COMPACT_ATOMS: atom_id res chain seq x y z
N MET A 1 -19.91 4.11 -1.21
CA MET A 1 -19.76 2.71 -1.65
C MET A 1 -18.68 2.76 -2.69
N ALA A 2 -17.54 2.16 -2.37
CA ALA A 2 -16.41 2.12 -3.27
C ALA A 2 -16.75 1.41 -4.57
N LEU A 3 -16.14 1.91 -5.65
CA LEU A 3 -16.12 1.23 -6.94
C LEU A 3 -15.07 0.12 -6.88
N LEU A 4 -15.45 -1.12 -7.22
CA LEU A 4 -14.46 -2.13 -7.59
C LEU A 4 -14.06 -1.91 -9.06
N PRO A 5 -12.79 -1.58 -9.35
CA PRO A 5 -12.34 -1.36 -10.72
C PRO A 5 -12.48 -2.60 -11.62
N ASP A 6 -12.81 -2.41 -12.91
CA ASP A 6 -12.90 -3.50 -13.87
C ASP A 6 -11.51 -3.88 -14.40
N PHE A 7 -10.88 -4.85 -13.75
CA PHE A 7 -9.54 -5.33 -14.11
C PHE A 7 -9.48 -5.91 -15.53
N ALA A 8 -10.55 -6.55 -16.00
CA ALA A 8 -10.58 -7.13 -17.35
C ALA A 8 -10.60 -6.06 -18.46
N ALA A 9 -10.98 -4.83 -18.14
CA ALA A 9 -10.95 -3.68 -19.05
C ALA A 9 -9.59 -2.96 -19.07
N ALA A 10 -8.71 -3.23 -18.10
CA ALA A 10 -7.39 -2.61 -18.03
C ALA A 10 -6.43 -3.17 -19.08
N THR A 11 -5.50 -2.34 -19.54
CA THR A 11 -4.46 -2.73 -20.50
C THR A 11 -3.09 -2.44 -19.90
N PHE A 12 -2.17 -3.40 -20.03
CA PHE A 12 -0.86 -3.37 -19.37
C PHE A 12 0.23 -3.55 -20.42
N GLY A 13 0.59 -2.48 -21.14
CA GLY A 13 1.62 -2.51 -22.17
C GLY A 13 3.05 -2.39 -21.64
N ASN A 14 3.24 -1.63 -20.56
CA ASN A 14 4.54 -1.40 -19.91
C ASN A 14 4.40 -1.33 -18.38
N SER A 15 3.77 -2.35 -17.80
CA SER A 15 3.21 -2.32 -16.44
C SER A 15 4.20 -2.11 -15.31
N THR A 16 5.46 -2.46 -15.51
CA THR A 16 6.51 -2.33 -14.49
C THR A 16 7.17 -0.95 -14.47
N ASN A 17 6.90 -0.10 -15.47
CA ASN A 17 7.30 1.31 -15.43
C ASN A 17 6.22 2.13 -14.71
N ILE A 18 6.27 2.10 -13.38
CA ILE A 18 5.34 2.85 -12.54
C ILE A 18 5.86 4.28 -12.34
N ASP A 19 5.39 5.19 -13.19
CA ASP A 19 5.72 6.61 -13.23
C ASP A 19 4.55 7.53 -12.83
N ASN A 20 3.51 6.96 -12.21
CA ASN A 20 2.40 7.70 -11.63
C ASN A 20 2.92 8.84 -10.73
N THR A 21 2.39 10.05 -10.92
CA THR A 21 2.88 11.25 -10.24
C THR A 21 2.78 11.19 -8.71
N PHE A 22 1.79 10.46 -8.19
CA PHE A 22 1.52 10.37 -6.76
C PHE A 22 2.06 9.08 -6.12
N PHE A 23 2.41 8.09 -6.93
CA PHE A 23 2.95 6.81 -6.46
C PHE A 23 4.03 6.28 -7.42
N PRO A 24 5.13 7.02 -7.65
CA PRO A 24 6.20 6.57 -8.53
C PRO A 24 7.03 5.50 -7.84
N LEU A 25 7.33 4.39 -8.52
CA LEU A 25 8.12 3.29 -7.99
C LEU A 25 9.35 2.96 -8.87
N PRO A 26 10.31 3.91 -9.03
CA PRO A 26 11.56 3.60 -9.70
C PRO A 26 12.36 2.58 -8.88
N GLY A 27 12.72 1.46 -9.50
CA GLY A 27 13.47 0.39 -8.85
C GLY A 27 14.75 0.87 -8.17
N GLY A 28 14.99 0.38 -6.95
CA GLY A 28 16.10 0.79 -6.08
C GLY A 28 15.76 1.92 -5.10
N THR A 29 14.54 2.45 -5.12
CA THR A 29 14.12 3.55 -4.25
C THR A 29 13.59 3.04 -2.93
N ILE A 30 13.97 3.71 -1.83
CA ILE A 30 13.43 3.48 -0.49
C ILE A 30 12.73 4.76 -0.05
N ASN A 31 11.45 4.67 0.31
CA ASN A 31 10.72 5.72 1.01
C ASN A 31 10.51 5.26 2.46
N SER A 32 10.92 6.08 3.42
CA SER A 32 10.76 5.79 4.86
C SER A 32 9.80 6.79 5.46
N TYR A 33 8.73 6.30 6.06
CA TYR A 33 7.71 7.09 6.72
C TYR A 33 7.73 6.74 8.20
N GLY A 34 7.64 7.75 9.07
CA GLY A 34 7.61 7.50 10.51
C GLY A 34 6.82 8.56 11.25
N ALA A 35 6.24 8.13 12.36
CA ALA A 35 5.47 8.96 13.26
C ALA A 35 5.84 8.63 14.71
N ALA A 36 5.78 9.66 15.56
CA ALA A 36 5.82 9.50 17.00
C ALA A 36 4.49 10.00 17.56
N LEU A 37 3.79 9.12 18.25
CA LEU A 37 2.50 9.38 18.88
C LEU A 37 2.72 9.44 20.39
N ILE A 38 2.10 10.43 21.04
CA ILE A 38 2.06 10.47 22.50
C ILE A 38 0.69 10.00 22.92
N ASP A 39 0.63 8.90 23.65
CA ASP A 39 -0.62 8.42 24.26
C ASP A 39 -1.16 9.53 25.20
N PRO A 40 -2.36 10.06 24.94
CA PRO A 40 -2.92 11.15 25.73
C PRO A 40 -3.30 10.74 27.16
N GLU A 41 -3.48 9.44 27.43
CA GLU A 41 -3.82 8.89 28.74
C GLU A 41 -2.58 8.57 29.57
N THR A 42 -1.57 7.92 28.99
CA THR A 42 -0.36 7.47 29.70
C THR A 42 0.80 8.46 29.60
N GLY A 43 0.86 9.24 28.52
CA GLY A 43 1.98 10.13 28.19
C GLY A 43 3.20 9.39 27.62
N GLU A 44 3.07 8.09 27.32
CA GLU A 44 4.11 7.30 26.69
C GLU A 44 4.22 7.65 25.20
N GLU A 45 5.45 7.57 24.67
CA GLU A 45 5.73 7.80 23.26
C GLU A 45 5.78 6.45 22.55
N GLU A 46 4.94 6.29 21.53
CA GLU A 46 4.91 5.15 20.63
C GLU A 46 5.44 5.61 19.27
N THR A 47 6.31 4.81 18.67
CA THR A 47 6.92 5.12 17.38
C THR A 47 6.58 4.09 16.33
N GLU A 48 6.17 4.56 15.16
CA GLU A 48 5.88 3.73 14.00
C GLU A 48 6.81 4.12 12.85
N ARG A 49 7.25 3.12 12.08
CA ARG A 49 8.00 3.35 10.85
C ARG A 49 7.65 2.30 9.80
N ASN A 50 7.38 2.74 8.57
CA ASN A 50 7.27 1.88 7.40
C ASN A 50 8.34 2.24 6.38
N ASP A 51 9.05 1.24 5.89
CA ASP A 51 10.07 1.37 4.86
C ASP A 51 9.60 0.67 3.57
N HIS A 52 9.26 1.45 2.55
CA HIS A 52 8.86 0.98 1.22
C HIS A 52 10.05 0.89 0.29
N PHE A 53 10.48 -0.33 -0.05
CA PHE A 53 11.57 -0.58 -0.99
C PHE A 53 11.04 -1.11 -2.33
N ALA A 54 11.09 -0.28 -3.38
CA ALA A 54 10.84 -0.73 -4.74
C ALA A 54 12.02 -1.57 -5.22
N THR A 55 11.82 -2.90 -5.30
CA THR A 55 12.90 -3.82 -5.66
C THR A 55 13.18 -3.80 -7.18
N PHE A 56 14.08 -4.68 -7.64
CA PHE A 56 14.27 -4.95 -9.07
C PHE A 56 13.57 -6.25 -9.52
N GLU A 57 12.79 -6.86 -8.62
CA GLU A 57 12.12 -8.12 -8.86
C GLU A 57 10.72 -7.88 -9.44
N THR A 58 10.28 -8.84 -10.23
CA THR A 58 8.93 -8.86 -10.82
C THR A 58 8.23 -10.18 -10.53
N LYS A 59 6.90 -10.15 -10.50
CA LYS A 59 6.05 -11.33 -10.42
C LYS A 59 4.95 -11.23 -11.45
N ILE A 60 4.50 -12.35 -12.01
CA ILE A 60 3.33 -12.36 -12.91
C ILE A 60 2.11 -12.73 -12.07
N ILE A 61 1.14 -11.83 -12.00
CA ILE A 61 -0.17 -12.04 -11.35
C ILE A 61 -1.26 -11.82 -12.40
N GLU A 62 -2.17 -12.78 -12.56
CA GLU A 62 -3.27 -12.72 -13.56
C GLU A 62 -2.81 -12.31 -14.99
N GLY A 63 -1.59 -12.70 -15.37
CA GLY A 63 -1.00 -12.39 -16.68
C GLY A 63 -0.37 -10.99 -16.81
N VAL A 64 -0.38 -10.18 -15.75
CA VAL A 64 0.27 -8.88 -15.68
C VAL A 64 1.62 -9.01 -14.99
N GLU A 65 2.68 -8.46 -15.58
CA GLU A 65 3.98 -8.34 -14.91
C GLU A 65 3.92 -7.18 -13.91
N THR A 66 4.08 -7.49 -12.64
CA THR A 66 4.09 -6.56 -11.51
C THR A 66 5.51 -6.32 -11.02
N ILE A 67 5.78 -5.16 -10.43
CA ILE A 67 6.97 -4.97 -9.61
C ILE A 67 6.72 -5.50 -8.20
N VAL A 68 7.75 -6.04 -7.57
CA VAL A 68 7.72 -6.41 -6.16
C VAL A 68 8.21 -5.21 -5.35
N VAL A 69 7.37 -4.69 -4.46
CA VAL A 69 7.77 -3.74 -3.42
C VAL A 69 7.88 -4.53 -2.12
N ARG A 70 8.90 -4.22 -1.31
CA ARG A 70 8.99 -4.74 0.05
C ARG A 70 8.62 -3.63 1.01
N ASP A 71 7.50 -3.76 1.70
CA ASP A 71 7.16 -2.95 2.87
C ASP A 71 7.63 -3.65 4.14
N THR A 72 8.23 -2.90 5.06
CA THR A 72 8.56 -3.40 6.39
C THR A 72 8.07 -2.40 7.43
N ALA A 73 7.18 -2.87 8.30
CA ALA A 73 6.60 -2.07 9.37
C ALA A 73 7.31 -2.34 10.70
N TYR A 74 7.56 -1.28 11.45
CA TYR A 74 8.21 -1.30 12.75
C TYR A 74 7.37 -0.57 13.79
N ALA A 75 7.15 -1.21 14.94
CA ALA A 75 6.60 -0.59 16.15
C ALA A 75 7.70 -0.53 17.21
N ASP A 76 8.01 0.67 17.72
CA ASP A 76 9.09 0.90 18.68
C ASP A 76 10.45 0.31 18.28
N GLY A 77 10.72 0.38 16.98
CA GLY A 77 11.94 -0.16 16.37
C GLY A 77 11.99 -1.69 16.24
N VAL A 78 10.92 -2.39 16.65
CA VAL A 78 10.75 -3.83 16.47
C VAL A 78 10.03 -4.09 15.15
N LEU A 79 10.56 -5.00 14.32
CA LEU A 79 9.91 -5.42 13.08
C LEU A 79 8.62 -6.17 13.43
N VAL A 80 7.48 -5.66 12.99
CA VAL A 80 6.16 -6.27 13.21
C VAL A 80 5.58 -6.89 11.94
N GLU A 81 6.00 -6.42 10.77
CA GLU A 81 5.53 -6.96 9.48
C GLU A 81 6.61 -6.84 8.39
N ASP A 82 6.70 -7.84 7.53
CA ASP A 82 7.52 -7.87 6.32
C ASP A 82 6.69 -8.38 5.14
N THR A 83 6.32 -7.46 4.25
CA THR A 83 5.33 -7.69 3.19
C THR A 83 5.98 -7.53 1.82
N LEU A 84 5.61 -8.41 0.88
CA LEU A 84 5.98 -8.29 -0.53
C LEU A 84 4.74 -7.99 -1.37
N ASP A 85 4.57 -6.72 -1.71
CA ASP A 85 3.46 -6.17 -2.48
C ASP A 85 3.70 -6.27 -3.98
N TRP A 86 2.63 -6.46 -4.75
CA TRP A 86 2.68 -6.57 -6.21
C TRP A 86 1.90 -5.45 -6.88
N TYR A 87 2.61 -4.50 -7.50
CA TYR A 87 2.01 -3.37 -8.19
C TYR A 87 2.24 -3.38 -9.70
N ALA A 88 1.28 -2.86 -10.46
CA ALA A 88 1.41 -2.64 -11.90
C ALA A 88 0.70 -1.34 -12.31
N GLN A 89 1.29 -0.56 -13.21
CA GLN A 89 0.61 0.59 -13.80
C GLN A 89 -0.03 0.23 -15.14
N ALA A 90 -1.34 0.47 -15.28
CA ALA A 90 -2.04 0.31 -16.54
C ALA A 90 -1.73 1.46 -17.51
N ASP A 91 -2.03 1.27 -18.80
CA ASP A 91 -1.78 2.24 -19.87
C ASP A 91 -2.57 3.56 -19.70
N ASP A 92 -3.62 3.54 -18.87
CA ASP A 92 -4.39 4.72 -18.47
C ASP A 92 -3.75 5.50 -17.30
N GLY A 93 -2.65 5.00 -16.75
CA GLY A 93 -1.86 5.59 -15.67
C GLY A 93 -2.31 5.22 -14.26
N ASN A 94 -3.38 4.43 -14.10
CA ASN A 94 -3.79 3.94 -12.79
C ASN A 94 -2.84 2.84 -12.31
N VAL A 95 -2.42 2.92 -11.05
CA VAL A 95 -1.59 1.91 -10.40
C VAL A 95 -2.52 0.92 -9.70
N TRP A 96 -2.40 -0.33 -10.10
CA TRP A 96 -3.14 -1.47 -9.57
C TRP A 96 -2.34 -2.15 -8.47
N TYR A 97 -3.04 -2.60 -7.45
CA TYR A 97 -2.53 -3.50 -6.42
C TYR A 97 -3.07 -4.91 -6.67
N LEU A 98 -2.18 -5.88 -6.86
CA LEU A 98 -2.53 -7.22 -7.30
C LEU A 98 -2.35 -8.28 -6.22
N GLY A 99 -2.00 -7.87 -5.00
CA GLY A 99 -1.85 -8.75 -3.86
C GLY A 99 -0.53 -8.58 -3.15
N GLU A 100 -0.39 -9.37 -2.11
CA GLU A 100 0.74 -9.38 -1.19
C GLU A 100 0.97 -10.76 -0.60
N ILE A 101 2.19 -10.94 -0.09
CA ILE A 101 2.45 -11.90 0.97
C ILE A 101 3.04 -11.16 2.17
N ALA A 102 2.23 -11.05 3.23
CA ALA A 102 2.58 -10.44 4.49
C ALA A 102 3.13 -11.49 5.46
N THR A 103 4.27 -11.21 6.10
CA THR A 103 4.77 -12.01 7.22
C THR A 103 4.64 -11.20 8.50
N ASN A 104 3.65 -11.56 9.34
CA ASN A 104 3.39 -10.89 10.60
C ASN A 104 4.27 -11.49 11.70
N TYR A 105 4.98 -10.65 12.45
CA TYR A 105 5.81 -11.07 13.58
C TYR A 105 5.06 -10.84 14.89
N ASN A 106 4.73 -11.94 15.58
CA ASN A 106 3.95 -11.89 16.81
C ASN A 106 4.87 -11.92 18.03
N TYR A 107 4.54 -11.09 19.03
CA TYR A 107 5.24 -10.97 20.30
C TYR A 107 4.26 -11.14 21.46
N ASN A 108 4.71 -11.66 22.60
CA ASN A 108 3.91 -11.68 23.84
C ASN A 108 4.02 -10.35 24.61
N ASP A 109 3.28 -10.24 25.72
CA ASP A 109 3.27 -9.04 26.58
C ASP A 109 4.65 -8.74 27.21
N GLU A 110 5.56 -9.71 27.24
CA GLU A 110 6.96 -9.54 27.67
C GLU A 110 7.91 -9.10 26.53
N GLY A 111 7.40 -8.94 25.30
CA GLY A 111 8.18 -8.57 24.12
C GLY A 111 8.98 -9.72 23.50
N GLU A 112 8.69 -10.96 23.88
CA GLU A 112 9.34 -12.15 23.32
C GLU A 112 8.64 -12.60 22.02
N PHE A 113 9.43 -12.90 21.00
CA PHE A 113 8.91 -13.43 19.73
C PHE A 113 8.27 -14.80 19.92
N ILE A 114 6.99 -14.93 19.52
CA ILE A 114 6.20 -16.16 19.68
C ILE A 114 5.84 -16.85 18.36
N GLY A 115 6.13 -16.23 17.21
CA GLY A 115 5.98 -16.86 15.91
C GLY A 115 5.57 -15.89 14.80
N THR A 116 5.34 -16.46 13.62
CA THR A 116 4.85 -15.72 12.45
C THR A 116 3.57 -16.33 11.92
N ASP A 117 2.73 -15.49 11.32
CA ASP A 117 1.62 -15.90 10.47
C ASP A 117 1.61 -15.07 9.17
N PHE A 118 0.65 -15.36 8.30
CA PHE A 118 0.51 -14.74 6.98
C PHE A 118 -0.87 -14.11 6.80
N GLY A 119 -1.51 -13.68 7.88
CA GLY A 119 -2.76 -12.92 7.81
C GLY A 119 -2.63 -11.68 6.93
N GLY A 120 -3.70 -11.28 6.25
CA GLY A 120 -3.68 -10.21 5.25
C GLY A 120 -3.34 -10.72 3.85
N SER A 121 -2.38 -11.65 3.71
CA SER A 121 -1.89 -12.13 2.40
C SER A 121 -3.01 -12.54 1.43
N TRP A 122 -2.95 -12.00 0.22
CA TRP A 122 -3.90 -12.28 -0.85
C TRP A 122 -3.26 -12.16 -2.23
N GLU A 123 -3.82 -12.82 -3.24
CA GLU A 123 -3.35 -12.74 -4.62
C GLU A 123 -4.55 -12.60 -5.55
N ALA A 124 -4.54 -11.59 -6.42
CA ALA A 124 -5.61 -11.39 -7.39
C ALA A 124 -5.86 -12.66 -8.22
N GLY A 125 -7.15 -12.99 -8.42
CA GLY A 125 -7.57 -14.19 -9.14
C GLY A 125 -7.58 -15.49 -8.32
N VAL A 126 -7.02 -15.48 -7.11
CA VAL A 126 -7.07 -16.63 -6.19
C VAL A 126 -8.28 -16.49 -5.26
N ASP A 127 -9.05 -17.56 -5.11
CA ASP A 127 -10.18 -17.67 -4.17
C ASP A 127 -11.21 -16.53 -4.21
N GLY A 128 -11.32 -15.86 -5.36
CA GLY A 128 -12.25 -14.75 -5.59
C GLY A 128 -11.71 -13.37 -5.23
N ALA A 129 -10.44 -13.26 -4.82
CA ALA A 129 -9.78 -11.98 -4.60
C ALA A 129 -9.69 -11.18 -5.92
N ALA A 130 -10.01 -9.90 -5.86
CA ALA A 130 -9.98 -8.99 -6.99
C ALA A 130 -9.01 -7.82 -6.71
N PRO A 131 -8.21 -7.42 -7.71
CA PRO A 131 -7.29 -6.30 -7.57
C PRO A 131 -8.04 -4.97 -7.62
N GLY A 132 -7.52 -3.98 -6.90
CA GLY A 132 -8.03 -2.61 -6.90
C GLY A 132 -6.99 -1.60 -7.38
N TRP A 133 -7.33 -0.31 -7.26
CA TRP A 133 -6.38 0.77 -7.52
C TRP A 133 -5.71 1.18 -6.21
N ILE A 134 -4.38 1.10 -6.11
CA ILE A 134 -3.66 1.75 -5.00
C ILE A 134 -3.58 3.26 -5.21
N MET A 135 -3.41 3.69 -6.47
CA MET A 135 -3.31 5.09 -6.82
C MET A 135 -3.85 5.35 -8.22
N ARG A 136 -4.72 6.36 -8.33
CA ARG A 136 -5.24 6.78 -9.63
C ARG A 136 -4.27 7.67 -10.41
N ALA A 137 -4.40 7.67 -11.73
CA ALA A 137 -3.69 8.60 -12.62
C ALA A 137 -4.08 10.07 -12.37
N ALA A 138 -5.37 10.29 -12.11
CA ALA A 138 -5.97 11.61 -11.94
C ALA A 138 -6.97 11.58 -10.77
N PRO A 139 -6.52 11.50 -9.52
CA PRO A 139 -7.40 11.48 -8.36
C PRO A 139 -8.19 12.79 -8.26
N MET A 140 -9.46 12.70 -7.89
CA MET A 140 -10.40 13.80 -7.71
C MET A 140 -11.19 13.61 -6.41
N PRO A 141 -11.49 14.69 -5.67
CA PRO A 141 -12.29 14.59 -4.46
C PRO A 141 -13.64 13.88 -4.70
N GLY A 142 -13.96 12.92 -3.84
CA GLY A 142 -15.15 12.07 -3.93
C GLY A 142 -14.98 10.78 -4.74
N ASP A 143 -13.81 10.55 -5.34
CA ASP A 143 -13.44 9.23 -5.84
C ASP A 143 -13.35 8.24 -4.66
N SER A 144 -14.05 7.11 -4.76
CA SER A 144 -14.01 6.04 -3.76
C SER A 144 -13.89 4.71 -4.48
N TYR A 145 -12.89 3.92 -4.13
CA TYR A 145 -12.50 2.70 -4.85
C TYR A 145 -11.91 1.65 -3.90
N PHE A 146 -12.04 0.38 -4.26
CA PHE A 146 -11.29 -0.68 -3.60
C PHE A 146 -9.82 -0.60 -4.02
N GLN A 147 -8.92 -0.75 -3.05
CA GLN A 147 -7.49 -0.99 -3.23
C GLN A 147 -7.23 -2.50 -3.30
N GLU A 148 -7.98 -3.27 -2.51
CA GLU A 148 -8.02 -4.73 -2.50
C GLU A 148 -9.45 -5.20 -2.24
N PHE A 149 -9.80 -6.39 -2.73
CA PHE A 149 -11.10 -6.97 -2.43
C PHE A 149 -11.01 -8.49 -2.33
N TYR A 150 -10.96 -8.99 -1.10
CA TYR A 150 -11.02 -10.39 -0.72
C TYR A 150 -11.84 -10.55 0.56
N ALA A 151 -13.11 -10.91 0.37
CA ALA A 151 -14.12 -10.86 1.42
C ALA A 151 -13.72 -11.57 2.72
N GLY A 152 -13.68 -10.82 3.83
CA GLY A 152 -13.33 -11.30 5.17
C GLY A 152 -11.84 -11.61 5.37
N VAL A 153 -10.97 -11.18 4.45
CA VAL A 153 -9.52 -11.38 4.52
C VAL A 153 -8.76 -10.08 4.28
N ALA A 154 -9.09 -9.34 3.21
CA ALA A 154 -8.40 -8.12 2.78
C ALA A 154 -9.40 -7.23 2.00
N GLU A 155 -9.87 -6.12 2.58
CA GLU A 155 -10.94 -5.28 2.01
C GLU A 155 -10.66 -3.79 2.23
N ASP A 156 -9.50 -3.31 1.78
CA ASP A 156 -9.17 -1.89 1.82
C ASP A 156 -9.86 -1.06 0.72
N GLU A 157 -10.43 0.07 1.14
CA GLU A 157 -11.02 1.10 0.31
C GLU A 157 -10.27 2.43 0.51
N GLY A 158 -10.01 3.13 -0.61
CA GLY A 158 -9.52 4.51 -0.60
C GLY A 158 -10.61 5.50 -1.02
N GLU A 159 -10.78 6.58 -0.27
CA GLU A 159 -11.58 7.75 -0.65
C GLU A 159 -10.71 9.00 -0.80
N VAL A 160 -10.69 9.60 -1.99
CA VAL A 160 -9.99 10.87 -2.21
C VAL A 160 -10.77 12.00 -1.54
N ILE A 161 -10.21 12.55 -0.47
CA ILE A 161 -10.82 13.62 0.33
C ILE A 161 -10.50 15.00 -0.26
N ALA A 162 -9.26 15.20 -0.69
CA ALA A 162 -8.79 16.48 -1.22
C ALA A 162 -7.61 16.31 -2.17
N THR A 163 -7.43 17.28 -3.05
CA THR A 163 -6.30 17.36 -4.00
C THR A 163 -5.75 18.78 -4.01
N GLY A 164 -4.51 18.96 -4.50
CA GLY A 164 -3.89 20.28 -4.60
C GLY A 164 -3.51 20.88 -3.25
N LEU A 165 -3.29 20.05 -2.24
CA LEU A 165 -2.83 20.49 -0.93
C LEU A 165 -1.33 20.84 -0.96
N THR A 166 -0.90 21.57 0.06
CA THR A 166 0.51 21.76 0.40
C THR A 166 0.77 21.12 1.76
N VAL A 167 1.82 20.30 1.86
CA VAL A 167 2.23 19.65 3.11
C VAL A 167 3.70 19.97 3.39
N GLU A 168 3.99 20.36 4.63
CA GLU A 168 5.34 20.59 5.12
C GLU A 168 5.82 19.37 5.90
N THR A 169 7.03 18.89 5.59
CA THR A 169 7.70 17.83 6.33
C THR A 169 9.15 18.22 6.61
N ASP A 170 9.90 17.39 7.32
CA ASP A 170 11.33 17.57 7.53
C ASP A 170 12.15 17.53 6.22
N PHE A 171 11.58 16.97 5.14
CA PHE A 171 12.18 16.95 3.81
C PHE A 171 11.85 18.20 2.98
N GLY A 172 10.96 19.06 3.46
CA GLY A 172 10.57 20.31 2.81
C GLY A 172 9.07 20.41 2.53
N SER A 173 8.72 21.36 1.66
CA SER A 173 7.35 21.63 1.24
C SER A 173 7.00 20.84 -0.02
N PHE A 174 5.86 20.16 0.01
CA PHE A 174 5.31 19.39 -1.10
C PHE A 174 4.00 20.02 -1.55
N ASP A 175 3.96 20.47 -2.80
CA ASP A 175 2.76 21.01 -3.44
C ASP A 175 2.06 19.95 -4.29
N GLY A 176 0.74 20.11 -4.49
CA GLY A 176 -0.04 19.20 -5.33
C GLY A 176 -0.41 17.89 -4.63
N VAL A 177 -0.38 17.88 -3.30
CA VAL A 177 -0.61 16.68 -2.49
C VAL A 177 -2.08 16.23 -2.58
N VAL A 178 -2.27 14.93 -2.63
CA VAL A 178 -3.57 14.25 -2.58
C VAL A 178 -3.74 13.69 -1.17
N LYS A 179 -4.92 13.88 -0.59
CA LYS A 179 -5.30 13.27 0.68
C LYS A 179 -6.33 12.19 0.42
N ILE A 180 -6.00 10.98 0.83
CA ILE A 180 -6.86 9.80 0.75
C ILE A 180 -7.21 9.39 2.19
N LEU A 181 -8.46 9.00 2.40
CA LEU A 181 -8.89 8.29 3.60
C LEU A 181 -8.91 6.81 3.24
N ASP A 182 -8.06 6.02 3.89
CA ASP A 182 -8.06 4.57 3.76
C ASP A 182 -8.93 3.96 4.87
N THR A 183 -9.69 2.93 4.53
CA THR A 183 -10.52 2.15 5.45
C THR A 183 -10.45 0.67 5.13
N SER A 184 -10.28 -0.16 6.15
CA SER A 184 -10.22 -1.63 6.03
C SER A 184 -11.52 -2.27 6.50
N GLY A 185 -11.97 -3.33 5.82
CA GLY A 185 -13.21 -4.08 6.05
C GLY A 185 -13.06 -5.44 6.74
#